data_AF-A0A921KS86-F1
#
_entry.id   AF-A0A921KS86-F1
#
_cell.length_a   1.000
_cell.length_b   1.000
_cell.length_c   1.000
_cell.angle_alpha   90.00
_cell.angle_beta   90.00
_cell.angle_gamma   90.00
#
_symmetry.space_group_name_H-M   'P 1'
#
loop_
_entity.id
_entity.type
_entity.pdbx_description
1 polymer ?
#
loop_
_entity_poly.entity_id
_entity_poly.type
_entity_poly.pdbx_seq_one_letter_code
_entity_poly.pdbx_strand_id
1 'polypeptide(L)'
;MPALDITDYVDWDWLPGAADEIKVYLTRLLTEGSIVAHAVDSRSKSIASFQEKCARKGYDNPRLEVTDTVAVRLIMYSVTDKDRAVELVRERFDVAEDFNPGDLKDSERRGYDCAHLIVTGEKGTGSRDWMVAGGSLSKYFDRFGGLEIQIRTVASHAWAEFEHSRRYKGTLYEKISEHDRRTIDQLFGAAADARSALDETFTAIERVLANPTRPLASYDEEDEGEEDSVALSTATDEDAGAGTVDDDSASRAVPVDVPSLREFLARRFPDDGRGSDKGVEFACELVGACGIRTIQSLGFELGAIDGAEVRELMSTTIDVTRVRRLDDELLAVFGEDYINWTASIGSVGRREDQLRWRFDRLRDKVTLRRRTVTYQLFGADCPSDVVAVKMPAARVVRELAKIIADRRGPESVVLDGDVSVDDDLTPSTRALPVRLDDGSQIWVATNLKRSASERLMRTMVDTSEGLDLRVVRNGELFLP
;
A
#
# COMPACT_ATOMS: atom_id res chain seq x y z
N MET A 1 -34.87 -12.53 -26.70
CA MET A 1 -34.03 -13.73 -26.48
C MET A 1 -34.95 -14.89 -26.12
N PRO A 2 -34.61 -16.16 -26.41
CA PRO A 2 -35.42 -17.28 -25.95
C PRO A 2 -35.42 -17.34 -24.42
N ALA A 3 -36.49 -17.89 -23.84
CA ALA A 3 -36.54 -18.16 -22.40
C ALA A 3 -35.44 -19.15 -22.01
N LEU A 4 -34.93 -19.03 -20.79
CA LEU A 4 -33.95 -19.96 -20.24
C LEU A 4 -34.49 -21.40 -20.26
N ASP A 5 -33.80 -22.27 -20.99
CA ASP A 5 -33.88 -23.69 -20.69
C ASP A 5 -33.11 -23.93 -19.39
N ILE A 6 -33.86 -23.93 -18.28
CA ILE A 6 -33.38 -24.23 -16.93
C ILE A 6 -32.85 -25.67 -16.76
N THR A 7 -32.77 -26.46 -17.84
CA THR A 7 -32.17 -27.80 -17.87
C THR A 7 -30.81 -27.88 -18.58
N ASP A 8 -30.27 -26.78 -19.14
CA ASP A 8 -28.97 -26.81 -19.83
C ASP A 8 -27.77 -26.83 -18.85
N TYR A 9 -27.31 -28.05 -18.56
CA TYR A 9 -26.17 -28.31 -17.66
C TYR A 9 -24.85 -27.65 -18.12
N VAL A 10 -24.68 -27.39 -19.43
CA VAL A 10 -23.41 -26.91 -20.01
C VAL A 10 -23.05 -25.50 -19.51
N ASP A 11 -24.03 -24.73 -19.06
CA ASP A 11 -23.81 -23.41 -18.47
C ASP A 11 -23.38 -23.45 -16.99
N TRP A 12 -23.40 -24.60 -16.32
CA TRP A 12 -23.10 -24.73 -14.88
C TRP A 12 -21.67 -25.19 -14.56
N ASP A 13 -21.08 -26.03 -15.41
CA ASP A 13 -19.78 -26.70 -15.15
C ASP A 13 -18.60 -25.74 -14.97
N TRP A 14 -18.68 -24.52 -15.52
CA TRP A 14 -17.61 -23.51 -15.46
C TRP A 14 -17.80 -22.46 -14.35
N LEU A 15 -18.95 -22.45 -13.66
CA LEU A 15 -19.21 -21.54 -12.54
C LEU A 15 -18.26 -21.72 -11.34
N PRO A 16 -17.78 -22.94 -11.00
CA PRO A 16 -16.72 -23.11 -10.01
C PRO A 16 -15.43 -22.38 -10.40
N GLY A 17 -15.03 -22.41 -11.67
CA GLY A 17 -13.87 -21.68 -12.18
C GLY A 17 -14.02 -20.16 -12.02
N ALA A 18 -15.22 -19.62 -12.27
CA ALA A 18 -15.51 -18.20 -12.02
C ALA A 18 -15.43 -17.85 -10.51
N ALA A 19 -15.87 -18.77 -9.63
CA ALA A 19 -15.78 -18.63 -8.19
C ALA A 19 -14.32 -18.69 -7.67
N ASP A 20 -13.47 -19.52 -8.26
CA ASP A 20 -12.03 -19.58 -7.93
C ASP A 20 -11.29 -18.34 -8.43
N GLU A 21 -11.54 -17.90 -9.67
CA GLU A 21 -10.95 -16.70 -10.26
C GLU A 21 -11.26 -15.43 -9.43
N ILE A 22 -12.52 -15.22 -9.02
CA ILE A 22 -12.87 -14.06 -8.16
C ILE A 22 -12.26 -14.15 -6.76
N LYS A 23 -12.07 -15.36 -6.21
CA LYS A 23 -11.40 -15.56 -4.92
C LYS A 23 -9.93 -15.17 -4.99
N VAL A 24 -9.21 -15.61 -6.02
CA VAL A 24 -7.81 -15.20 -6.27
C VAL A 24 -7.73 -13.68 -6.45
N TYR A 25 -8.62 -13.12 -7.27
CA TYR A 25 -8.69 -11.68 -7.52
C TYR A 25 -8.89 -10.88 -6.24
N LEU A 26 -9.90 -11.21 -5.42
CA LEU A 26 -10.22 -10.47 -4.19
C LEU A 26 -9.15 -10.65 -3.11
N THR A 27 -8.56 -11.84 -2.98
CA THR A 27 -7.46 -12.06 -2.02
C THR A 27 -6.23 -11.21 -2.40
N ARG A 28 -5.91 -11.11 -3.70
CA ARG A 28 -4.88 -10.20 -4.21
C ARG A 28 -5.22 -8.73 -3.95
N LEU A 29 -6.45 -8.32 -4.26
CA LEU A 29 -6.92 -6.95 -4.05
C LEU A 29 -6.74 -6.52 -2.58
N LEU A 30 -7.19 -7.34 -1.63
CA LEU A 30 -7.03 -7.10 -0.19
C LEU A 30 -5.56 -7.04 0.23
N THR A 31 -4.71 -7.94 -0.30
CA THR A 31 -3.26 -7.96 -0.03
C THR A 31 -2.60 -6.65 -0.48
N GLU A 32 -2.94 -6.15 -1.67
CA GLU A 32 -2.41 -4.88 -2.16
C GLU A 32 -2.96 -3.67 -1.37
N GLY A 33 -4.23 -3.72 -0.95
CA GLY A 33 -4.83 -2.77 0.00
C GLY A 33 -4.28 -2.85 1.43
N SER A 34 -3.41 -3.82 1.73
CA SER A 34 -2.85 -4.11 3.06
C SER A 34 -3.95 -4.35 4.12
N ILE A 35 -4.91 -5.19 3.74
CA ILE A 35 -6.01 -5.71 4.56
C ILE A 35 -5.79 -7.21 4.72
N VAL A 36 -5.85 -7.73 5.95
CA VAL A 36 -5.65 -9.16 6.21
C VAL A 36 -6.99 -9.79 6.54
N ALA A 37 -7.54 -10.54 5.58
CA ALA A 37 -8.74 -11.34 5.81
C ALA A 37 -8.44 -12.52 6.73
N HIS A 38 -9.37 -12.84 7.63
CA HIS A 38 -9.42 -14.14 8.29
C HIS A 38 -9.71 -15.27 7.29
N ALA A 39 -10.65 -15.03 6.36
CA ALA A 39 -10.98 -15.95 5.29
C ALA A 39 -11.55 -15.24 4.06
N VAL A 40 -11.32 -15.82 2.88
CA VAL A 40 -11.92 -15.47 1.60
C VAL A 40 -12.54 -16.73 1.02
N ASP A 41 -13.86 -16.85 1.08
CA ASP A 41 -14.60 -18.04 0.67
C ASP A 41 -15.52 -17.74 -0.51
N SER A 42 -15.25 -18.34 -1.66
CA SER A 42 -16.12 -18.29 -2.83
C SER A 42 -16.95 -19.56 -2.95
N ARG A 43 -18.09 -19.45 -3.64
CA ARG A 43 -18.94 -20.58 -4.01
C ARG A 43 -19.72 -20.28 -5.28
N SER A 44 -19.92 -21.31 -6.10
CA SER A 44 -20.99 -21.37 -7.10
C SER A 44 -22.21 -22.07 -6.50
N LYS A 45 -23.41 -21.54 -6.72
CA LYS A 45 -24.67 -22.18 -6.38
C LYS A 45 -24.86 -23.46 -7.20
N SER A 46 -25.48 -24.50 -6.66
CA SER A 46 -25.87 -25.67 -7.48
C SER A 46 -27.11 -25.36 -8.33
N ILE A 47 -27.25 -26.02 -9.48
CA ILE A 47 -28.42 -25.86 -10.37
C ILE A 47 -29.74 -26.17 -9.64
N ALA A 48 -29.76 -27.18 -8.76
CA ALA A 48 -30.94 -27.52 -7.95
C ALA A 48 -31.33 -26.37 -6.99
N SER A 49 -30.37 -25.80 -6.26
CA SER A 49 -30.64 -24.66 -5.37
C SER A 49 -30.91 -23.35 -6.11
N PHE A 50 -30.50 -23.25 -7.38
CA PHE A 50 -30.92 -22.17 -8.28
C PHE A 50 -32.38 -22.32 -8.68
N GLN A 51 -32.76 -23.50 -9.21
CA GLN A 51 -34.15 -23.81 -9.60
C GLN A 51 -35.13 -23.63 -8.42
N GLU A 52 -34.78 -24.12 -7.22
CA GLU A 52 -35.57 -23.93 -5.99
C GLU A 52 -35.74 -22.44 -5.64
N LYS A 53 -34.66 -21.63 -5.75
CA LYS A 53 -34.74 -20.18 -5.51
C LYS A 53 -35.64 -19.50 -6.55
N CYS A 54 -35.56 -19.90 -7.82
CA CYS A 54 -36.39 -19.36 -8.90
C CYS A 54 -37.87 -19.67 -8.69
N ALA A 55 -38.21 -20.93 -8.43
CA ALA A 55 -39.59 -21.37 -8.17
C ALA A 55 -40.22 -20.64 -6.96
N ARG A 56 -39.42 -20.34 -5.93
CA ARG A 56 -39.87 -19.62 -4.72
C ARG A 56 -40.03 -18.10 -4.91
N LYS A 57 -39.32 -17.50 -5.87
CA LYS A 57 -39.25 -16.04 -6.03
C LYS A 57 -39.95 -15.48 -7.28
N GLY A 58 -40.13 -16.29 -8.32
CA GLY A 58 -40.87 -15.88 -9.53
C GLY A 58 -40.17 -14.80 -10.35
N TYR A 59 -38.89 -15.00 -10.67
CA TYR A 59 -38.11 -14.11 -11.52
C TYR A 59 -38.51 -14.24 -13.01
N ASP A 60 -38.52 -13.12 -13.75
CA ASP A 60 -38.83 -13.07 -15.18
C ASP A 60 -37.62 -13.47 -16.04
N ASN A 61 -36.42 -13.06 -15.63
CA ASN A 61 -35.14 -13.47 -16.19
C ASN A 61 -34.16 -13.90 -15.07
N PRO A 62 -34.30 -15.15 -14.57
CA PRO A 62 -33.49 -15.67 -13.47
C PRO A 62 -31.97 -15.50 -13.63
N ARG A 63 -31.45 -15.52 -14.85
CA ARG A 63 -30.00 -15.41 -15.12
C ARG A 63 -29.45 -14.01 -14.84
N LEU A 64 -30.29 -12.98 -14.99
CA LEU A 64 -29.91 -11.60 -14.68
C LEU A 64 -30.31 -11.21 -13.25
N GLU A 65 -31.41 -11.76 -12.73
CA GLU A 65 -31.94 -11.39 -11.41
C GLU A 65 -31.38 -12.20 -10.24
N VAL A 66 -30.80 -13.39 -10.47
CA VAL A 66 -30.21 -14.22 -9.39
C VAL A 66 -28.72 -13.93 -9.26
N THR A 67 -28.44 -12.89 -8.47
CA THR A 67 -27.10 -12.34 -8.21
C THR A 67 -26.19 -13.19 -7.30
N ASP A 68 -26.75 -14.18 -6.60
CA ASP A 68 -26.01 -15.13 -5.74
C ASP A 68 -25.69 -16.46 -6.43
N THR A 69 -25.57 -16.45 -7.77
CA THR A 69 -25.19 -17.62 -8.58
C THR A 69 -23.71 -17.94 -8.41
N VAL A 70 -22.84 -16.94 -8.46
CA VAL A 70 -21.53 -16.94 -7.81
C VAL A 70 -21.57 -15.94 -6.67
N ALA A 71 -21.02 -16.31 -5.52
CA ALA A 71 -20.93 -15.44 -4.35
C ALA A 71 -19.61 -15.62 -3.60
N VAL A 72 -19.10 -14.54 -3.01
CA VAL A 72 -17.88 -14.53 -2.19
C VAL A 72 -18.19 -13.97 -0.81
N ARG A 73 -17.54 -14.51 0.21
CA ARG A 73 -17.54 -14.02 1.59
C ARG A 73 -16.13 -13.58 1.96
N LEU A 74 -16.00 -12.32 2.35
CA LEU A 74 -14.79 -11.72 2.87
C LEU A 74 -14.97 -11.56 4.39
N ILE A 75 -14.22 -12.31 5.18
CA ILE A 75 -14.30 -12.32 6.65
C ILE A 75 -13.08 -11.59 7.20
N MET A 76 -13.28 -10.41 7.79
CA MET A 76 -12.25 -9.54 8.35
C MET A 76 -12.13 -9.70 9.87
N TYR A 77 -10.99 -9.34 10.45
CA TYR A 77 -10.80 -9.39 11.90
C TYR A 77 -11.54 -8.26 12.64
N SER A 78 -11.60 -7.06 12.08
CA SER A 78 -12.24 -5.89 12.69
C SER A 78 -13.25 -5.19 11.76
N VAL A 79 -14.02 -4.27 12.36
CA VAL A 79 -14.92 -3.37 11.62
C VAL A 79 -14.12 -2.42 10.72
N THR A 80 -12.96 -1.96 11.17
CA THR A 80 -12.07 -1.10 10.37
C THR A 80 -11.62 -1.80 9.09
N ASP A 81 -11.18 -3.06 9.16
CA ASP A 81 -10.82 -3.82 7.95
C ASP A 81 -12.04 -4.21 7.11
N LYS A 82 -13.22 -4.45 7.72
CA LYS A 82 -14.50 -4.63 7.01
C LYS A 82 -14.82 -3.41 6.13
N ASP A 83 -14.78 -2.21 6.69
CA ASP A 83 -15.15 -0.98 6.00
C ASP A 83 -14.11 -0.62 4.92
N ARG A 84 -12.81 -0.80 5.21
CA ARG A 84 -11.73 -0.68 4.20
C ARG A 84 -11.93 -1.64 3.02
N ALA A 85 -12.35 -2.89 3.28
CA ALA A 85 -12.60 -3.88 2.23
C ALA A 85 -13.82 -3.53 1.37
N VAL A 86 -14.90 -2.99 1.96
CA VAL A 86 -16.07 -2.46 1.23
C VAL A 86 -15.64 -1.37 0.25
N GLU A 87 -14.90 -0.38 0.73
CA GLU A 87 -14.43 0.74 -0.09
C GLU A 87 -13.51 0.27 -1.23
N LEU A 88 -12.58 -0.65 -0.95
CA LEU A 88 -11.67 -1.18 -1.95
C LEU A 88 -12.40 -1.98 -3.05
N VAL A 89 -13.49 -2.67 -2.72
CA VAL A 89 -14.37 -3.32 -3.72
C VAL A 89 -15.17 -2.27 -4.51
N ARG A 90 -15.73 -1.25 -3.85
CA ARG A 90 -16.44 -0.12 -4.50
C ARG A 90 -15.58 0.62 -5.52
N GLU A 91 -14.27 0.77 -5.26
CA GLU A 91 -13.34 1.41 -6.20
C GLU A 91 -13.01 0.52 -7.40
N ARG A 92 -12.97 -0.80 -7.19
CA ARG A 92 -12.47 -1.76 -8.18
C ARG A 92 -13.55 -2.27 -9.15
N PHE A 93 -14.79 -2.38 -8.68
CA PHE A 93 -15.90 -2.95 -9.43
C PHE A 93 -17.01 -1.93 -9.68
N ASP A 94 -17.79 -2.17 -10.74
CA ASP A 94 -19.09 -1.56 -10.94
C ASP A 94 -20.10 -2.24 -10.00
N VAL A 95 -20.61 -1.46 -9.04
CA VAL A 95 -21.54 -1.92 -7.99
C VAL A 95 -22.95 -1.51 -8.38
N ALA A 96 -23.84 -2.48 -8.60
CA ALA A 96 -25.24 -2.26 -8.95
C ALA A 96 -26.14 -2.12 -7.70
N GLU A 97 -25.83 -2.86 -6.63
CA GLU A 97 -26.53 -2.78 -5.35
C GLU A 97 -25.52 -2.80 -4.19
N ASP A 98 -25.82 -2.04 -3.15
CA ASP A 98 -25.01 -1.90 -1.94
C ASP A 98 -25.97 -1.72 -0.76
N PHE A 99 -26.06 -2.74 0.11
CA PHE A 99 -26.98 -2.72 1.24
C PHE A 99 -26.54 -3.63 2.39
N ASN A 100 -27.02 -3.36 3.60
CA ASN A 100 -26.96 -4.29 4.71
C ASN A 100 -28.35 -4.91 4.95
N PRO A 101 -28.54 -6.23 4.75
CA PRO A 101 -29.80 -6.92 5.06
C PRO A 101 -30.27 -6.78 6.52
N GLY A 102 -29.39 -6.37 7.44
CA GLY A 102 -29.74 -6.06 8.82
C GLY A 102 -30.65 -4.85 8.95
N ASP A 103 -30.50 -3.86 8.08
CA ASP A 103 -31.27 -2.60 8.10
C ASP A 103 -32.74 -2.82 7.73
N LEU A 104 -33.04 -3.95 7.10
CA LEU A 104 -34.40 -4.40 6.74
C LEU A 104 -35.06 -5.25 7.85
N LYS A 105 -34.34 -5.60 8.93
CA LYS A 105 -34.90 -6.34 10.06
C LYS A 105 -35.52 -5.37 11.07
N ASP A 106 -36.63 -5.79 11.69
CA ASP A 106 -37.22 -5.06 12.82
C ASP A 106 -36.18 -4.88 13.95
N SER A 107 -36.37 -3.85 14.76
CA SER A 107 -35.60 -3.57 15.96
C SER A 107 -35.53 -4.76 16.94
N GLU A 108 -36.52 -5.64 16.99
CA GLU A 108 -36.46 -6.87 17.81
C GLU A 108 -35.56 -7.98 17.20
N ARG A 109 -35.07 -7.79 15.97
CA ARG A 109 -34.22 -8.72 15.21
C ARG A 109 -32.89 -8.10 14.76
N ARG A 110 -32.45 -7.03 15.45
CA ARG A 110 -31.12 -6.42 15.34
C ARG A 110 -30.00 -7.48 15.45
N GLY A 111 -28.87 -7.23 14.80
CA GLY A 111 -27.63 -8.01 14.97
C GLY A 111 -26.97 -8.54 13.71
N TYR A 112 -27.63 -8.45 12.56
CA TYR A 112 -27.00 -8.79 11.28
C TYR A 112 -26.22 -7.59 10.75
N ASP A 113 -24.89 -7.66 10.81
CA ASP A 113 -23.97 -6.66 10.24
C ASP A 113 -23.14 -7.32 9.12
N CYS A 114 -23.53 -7.04 7.88
CA CYS A 114 -22.83 -7.49 6.69
C CYS A 114 -23.10 -6.51 5.54
N ALA A 115 -22.06 -5.99 4.90
CA ALA A 115 -22.22 -5.35 3.61
C ALA A 115 -22.49 -6.41 2.54
N HIS A 116 -23.54 -6.25 1.74
CA HIS A 116 -23.81 -7.02 0.54
C HIS A 116 -23.62 -6.10 -0.66
N LEU A 117 -22.62 -6.42 -1.49
CA LEU A 117 -22.29 -5.70 -2.71
C LEU A 117 -22.61 -6.60 -3.91
N ILE A 118 -23.48 -6.14 -4.81
CA ILE A 118 -23.71 -6.83 -6.10
C ILE A 118 -22.84 -6.15 -7.14
N VAL A 119 -21.82 -6.85 -7.63
CA VAL A 119 -20.89 -6.35 -8.66
C VAL A 119 -21.22 -6.91 -10.04
N THR A 120 -21.11 -6.08 -11.08
CA THR A 120 -21.49 -6.42 -12.46
C THR A 120 -20.32 -6.40 -13.45
N GLY A 121 -19.16 -5.86 -13.05
CA GLY A 121 -17.95 -5.83 -13.88
C GLY A 121 -16.78 -5.14 -13.16
N GLU A 122 -15.60 -5.19 -13.77
CA GLU A 122 -14.40 -4.46 -13.33
C GLU A 122 -14.37 -3.06 -13.94
N LYS A 123 -14.04 -2.04 -13.14
CA LYS A 123 -13.97 -0.65 -13.62
C LYS A 123 -12.81 -0.42 -14.58
N GLY A 124 -13.14 0.02 -15.80
CA GLY A 124 -12.17 0.20 -16.89
C GLY A 124 -11.08 1.26 -16.65
N THR A 125 -11.28 2.22 -15.74
CA THR A 125 -10.34 3.33 -15.48
C THR A 125 -9.06 2.92 -14.73
N GLY A 126 -8.96 1.67 -14.28
CA GLY A 126 -7.80 1.19 -13.54
C GLY A 126 -7.38 -0.24 -13.87
N SER A 127 -7.78 -0.80 -15.01
CA SER A 127 -7.53 -2.21 -15.34
C SER A 127 -6.02 -2.54 -15.32
N ARG A 128 -5.61 -3.13 -14.20
CA ARG A 128 -4.47 -4.02 -14.14
C ARG A 128 -5.00 -5.35 -14.66
N ASP A 129 -4.26 -5.97 -15.57
CA ASP A 129 -4.64 -7.18 -16.32
C ASP A 129 -4.72 -8.41 -15.38
N TRP A 130 -5.75 -8.43 -14.54
CA TRP A 130 -5.99 -9.39 -13.45
C TRP A 130 -7.17 -10.30 -13.76
N MET A 131 -8.21 -9.77 -14.39
CA MET A 131 -9.29 -10.55 -14.96
C MET A 131 -8.81 -11.07 -16.32
N VAL A 132 -8.57 -12.38 -16.42
CA VAL A 132 -8.10 -13.00 -17.66
C VAL A 132 -9.14 -12.83 -18.76
N ALA A 133 -8.75 -12.22 -19.88
CA ALA A 133 -9.63 -12.06 -21.05
C ALA A 133 -10.10 -13.43 -21.56
N GLY A 134 -11.42 -13.66 -21.59
CA GLY A 134 -12.01 -14.97 -21.93
C GLY A 134 -11.94 -16.02 -20.81
N GLY A 135 -11.45 -15.65 -19.62
CA GLY A 135 -11.52 -16.45 -18.39
C GLY A 135 -12.95 -16.63 -17.88
N SER A 136 -13.12 -17.49 -16.90
CA SER A 136 -14.43 -17.88 -16.36
C SER A 136 -15.15 -16.70 -15.71
N LEU A 137 -14.42 -15.80 -15.03
CA LEU A 137 -14.98 -14.60 -14.39
C LEU A 137 -15.40 -13.54 -15.41
N SER A 138 -14.60 -13.32 -16.47
CA SER A 138 -14.98 -12.45 -17.60
C SER A 138 -16.26 -12.98 -18.26
N LYS A 139 -16.30 -14.28 -18.57
CA LYS A 139 -17.49 -14.97 -19.10
C LYS A 139 -18.69 -14.91 -18.14
N TYR A 140 -18.47 -14.81 -16.83
CA TYR A 140 -19.54 -14.64 -15.85
C TYR A 140 -20.22 -13.28 -15.98
N PHE A 141 -19.44 -12.19 -15.97
CA PHE A 141 -19.98 -10.83 -16.11
C PHE A 141 -20.69 -10.60 -17.45
N ASP A 142 -20.23 -11.24 -18.54
CA ASP A 142 -20.92 -11.20 -19.84
C ASP A 142 -22.28 -11.93 -19.84
N ARG A 143 -22.50 -12.88 -18.91
CA ARG A 143 -23.62 -13.84 -18.95
C ARG A 143 -24.59 -13.74 -17.78
N PHE A 144 -24.23 -13.12 -16.67
CA PHE A 144 -25.04 -13.05 -15.45
C PHE A 144 -25.15 -11.60 -14.96
N GLY A 145 -26.29 -11.24 -14.38
CA GLY A 145 -26.59 -9.85 -14.01
C GLY A 145 -25.88 -9.35 -12.75
N GLY A 146 -25.07 -10.18 -12.08
CA GLY A 146 -24.24 -9.77 -10.96
C GLY A 146 -23.64 -10.92 -10.16
N LEU A 147 -22.66 -10.58 -9.31
CA LEU A 147 -21.98 -11.46 -8.37
C LEU A 147 -22.10 -10.86 -6.96
N GLU A 148 -22.51 -11.66 -5.98
CA GLU A 148 -22.69 -11.21 -4.59
C GLU A 148 -21.38 -11.28 -3.79
N ILE A 149 -20.86 -10.15 -3.32
CA ILE A 149 -19.75 -10.08 -2.37
C ILE A 149 -20.32 -9.69 -0.99
N GLN A 150 -20.16 -10.57 -0.01
CA GLN A 150 -20.59 -10.39 1.37
C GLN A 150 -19.37 -10.07 2.26
N ILE A 151 -19.34 -8.94 2.95
CA ILE A 151 -18.20 -8.49 3.77
C ILE A 151 -18.62 -8.37 5.24
N ARG A 152 -17.92 -9.06 6.14
CA ARG A 152 -18.27 -9.22 7.57
C ARG A 152 -17.03 -9.24 8.46
N THR A 153 -17.21 -9.01 9.76
CA THR A 153 -16.22 -9.40 10.77
C THR A 153 -16.33 -10.90 11.10
N VAL A 154 -15.31 -11.47 11.75
CA VAL A 154 -15.35 -12.83 12.33
C VAL A 154 -16.54 -13.00 13.28
N ALA A 155 -16.81 -12.00 14.12
CA ALA A 155 -17.92 -12.04 15.08
C ALA A 155 -19.29 -12.05 14.35
N SER A 156 -19.47 -11.19 13.35
CA SER A 156 -20.67 -11.16 12.49
C SER A 156 -20.85 -12.44 11.67
N HIS A 157 -19.76 -13.08 11.24
CA HIS A 157 -19.84 -14.39 10.59
C HIS A 157 -20.36 -15.48 11.56
N ALA A 158 -19.75 -15.59 12.73
CA ALA A 158 -20.12 -16.60 13.74
C ALA A 158 -21.58 -16.45 14.22
N TRP A 159 -22.02 -15.22 14.50
CA TRP A 159 -23.42 -14.95 14.90
C TRP A 159 -24.41 -15.34 13.79
N ALA A 160 -24.11 -14.99 12.53
CA ALA A 160 -25.03 -15.21 11.42
C ALA A 160 -25.13 -16.68 10.98
N GLU A 161 -24.05 -17.46 11.02
CA GLU A 161 -24.13 -18.91 10.76
C GLU A 161 -24.91 -19.61 11.88
N PHE A 162 -24.77 -19.17 13.14
CA PHE A 162 -25.61 -19.67 14.24
C PHE A 162 -27.09 -19.30 14.05
N GLU A 163 -27.43 -18.03 13.78
CA GLU A 163 -28.80 -17.58 13.47
C GLU A 163 -29.42 -18.41 12.35
N HIS A 164 -28.72 -18.52 11.22
CA HIS A 164 -29.21 -19.21 10.03
C HIS A 164 -29.45 -20.71 10.29
N SER A 165 -28.56 -21.37 11.05
CA SER A 165 -28.73 -22.79 11.40
C SER A 165 -29.95 -23.05 12.28
N ARG A 166 -30.36 -22.11 13.15
CA ARG A 166 -31.42 -22.30 14.14
C ARG A 166 -32.76 -21.70 13.74
N ARG A 167 -32.81 -20.45 13.26
CA ARG A 167 -34.04 -19.77 12.83
C ARG A 167 -34.52 -20.21 11.45
N TYR A 168 -33.60 -20.39 10.48
CA TYR A 168 -33.99 -20.55 9.06
C TYR A 168 -33.97 -22.00 8.54
N LYS A 169 -33.13 -22.89 9.09
CA LYS A 169 -33.16 -24.34 8.77
C LYS A 169 -33.93 -25.19 9.79
N GLY A 170 -34.35 -24.60 10.90
CA GLY A 170 -35.01 -25.33 12.00
C GLY A 170 -36.51 -25.50 11.79
N THR A 171 -36.95 -26.66 11.30
CA THR A 171 -38.37 -27.06 11.35
C THR A 171 -38.92 -27.20 12.78
N LEU A 172 -38.05 -27.11 13.80
CA LEU A 172 -38.42 -26.94 15.20
C LEU A 172 -38.83 -25.51 15.55
N TYR A 173 -38.25 -24.47 14.92
CA TYR A 173 -38.51 -23.07 15.31
C TYR A 173 -39.96 -22.65 15.05
N GLU A 174 -40.58 -23.18 14.00
CA GLU A 174 -42.00 -22.96 13.70
C GLU A 174 -42.95 -23.79 14.59
N LYS A 175 -42.42 -24.81 15.30
CA LYS A 175 -43.21 -25.77 16.10
C LYS A 175 -43.13 -25.55 17.61
N ILE A 176 -42.28 -24.64 18.08
CA ILE A 176 -42.18 -24.23 19.50
C ILE A 176 -43.20 -23.14 19.85
N SER A 177 -43.42 -22.92 21.15
CA SER A 177 -44.44 -21.97 21.60
C SER A 177 -44.10 -20.52 21.23
N GLU A 178 -45.10 -19.65 21.21
CA GLU A 178 -44.91 -18.21 21.03
C GLU A 178 -44.09 -17.57 22.17
N HIS A 179 -44.16 -18.15 23.38
CA HIS A 179 -43.34 -17.73 24.51
C HIS A 179 -41.86 -18.06 24.27
N ASP A 180 -41.56 -19.32 23.93
CA ASP A 180 -40.19 -19.78 23.67
C ASP A 180 -39.55 -19.04 22.48
N ARG A 181 -40.33 -18.74 21.44
CA ARG A 181 -39.88 -17.90 20.31
C ARG A 181 -39.47 -16.50 20.77
N ARG A 182 -40.27 -15.82 21.60
CA ARG A 182 -39.88 -14.52 22.19
C ARG A 182 -38.60 -14.62 23.03
N THR A 183 -38.47 -15.66 23.85
CA THR A 183 -37.24 -15.87 24.65
C THR A 183 -36.02 -16.11 23.76
N ILE A 184 -36.16 -16.91 22.70
CA ILE A 184 -35.09 -17.13 21.72
C ILE A 184 -34.75 -15.83 20.98
N ASP A 185 -35.75 -15.04 20.59
CA ASP A 185 -35.53 -13.76 19.90
C ASP A 185 -34.79 -12.75 20.81
N GLN A 186 -35.11 -12.70 22.11
CA GLN A 186 -34.35 -11.94 23.11
C GLN A 186 -32.91 -12.42 23.28
N LEU A 187 -32.68 -13.74 23.31
CA LEU A 187 -31.34 -14.32 23.41
C LEU A 187 -30.49 -14.02 22.17
N PHE A 188 -31.09 -13.98 20.98
CA PHE A 188 -30.42 -13.55 19.75
C PHE A 188 -30.02 -12.06 19.79
N GLY A 189 -30.87 -11.21 20.38
CA GLY A 189 -30.55 -9.80 20.65
C GLY A 189 -29.35 -9.66 21.59
N ALA A 190 -29.36 -10.33 22.75
CA ALA A 190 -28.24 -10.32 23.69
C ALA A 190 -26.94 -10.86 23.07
N ALA A 191 -27.02 -11.89 22.22
CA ALA A 191 -25.87 -12.39 21.45
C ALA A 191 -25.37 -11.40 20.39
N ALA A 192 -26.26 -10.58 19.83
CA ALA A 192 -25.90 -9.52 18.88
C ALA A 192 -25.20 -8.34 19.57
N ASP A 193 -25.64 -7.98 20.78
CA ASP A 193 -24.99 -6.94 21.61
C ASP A 193 -23.59 -7.40 22.04
N ALA A 194 -23.45 -8.65 22.50
CA ALA A 194 -22.16 -9.24 22.84
C ALA A 194 -21.19 -9.32 21.65
N ARG A 195 -21.71 -9.61 20.44
CA ARG A 195 -20.95 -9.55 19.19
C ARG A 195 -20.43 -8.12 18.91
N SER A 196 -21.30 -7.11 19.00
CA SER A 196 -20.91 -5.70 18.78
C SER A 196 -19.80 -5.27 19.75
N ALA A 197 -19.93 -5.62 21.04
CA ALA A 197 -18.90 -5.32 22.04
C ALA A 197 -17.55 -6.02 21.78
N LEU A 198 -17.57 -7.22 21.19
CA LEU A 198 -16.35 -7.92 20.76
C LEU A 198 -15.68 -7.21 19.57
N ASP A 199 -16.46 -6.82 18.56
CA ASP A 199 -16.00 -6.05 17.40
C ASP A 199 -15.40 -4.68 17.81
N GLU A 200 -16.01 -3.99 18.78
CA GLU A 200 -15.47 -2.77 19.39
C GLU A 200 -14.14 -3.02 20.12
N THR A 201 -14.05 -4.12 20.89
CA THR A 201 -12.85 -4.49 21.63
C THR A 201 -11.67 -4.82 20.70
N PHE A 202 -11.92 -5.55 19.60
CA PHE A 202 -10.90 -5.82 18.59
C PHE A 202 -10.41 -4.53 17.93
N THR A 203 -11.33 -3.62 17.59
CA THR A 203 -10.99 -2.29 17.05
C THR A 203 -10.15 -1.45 18.02
N ALA A 204 -10.41 -1.55 19.33
CA ALA A 204 -9.60 -0.89 20.36
C ALA A 204 -8.19 -1.48 20.48
N ILE A 205 -8.04 -2.81 20.39
CA ILE A 205 -6.75 -3.50 20.39
C ILE A 205 -5.92 -3.07 19.16
N GLU A 206 -6.52 -3.04 17.97
CA GLU A 206 -5.84 -2.60 16.74
C GLU A 206 -5.32 -1.16 16.85
N ARG A 207 -6.07 -0.24 17.46
CA ARG A 207 -5.62 1.14 17.70
C ARG A 207 -4.41 1.23 18.64
N VAL A 208 -4.37 0.41 19.69
CA VAL A 208 -3.21 0.34 20.60
C VAL A 208 -2.01 -0.30 19.90
N LEU A 209 -2.22 -1.31 19.05
CA LEU A 209 -1.16 -1.90 18.25
C LEU A 209 -0.62 -0.93 17.18
N ALA A 210 -1.46 -0.08 16.57
CA ALA A 210 -1.05 0.97 15.65
C ALA A 210 -0.23 2.08 16.34
N ASN A 211 -0.66 2.46 17.55
CA ASN A 211 -0.08 3.57 18.31
C ASN A 211 0.44 3.08 19.68
N PRO A 212 1.49 2.24 19.73
CA PRO A 212 2.01 1.73 21.00
C PRO A 212 2.63 2.87 21.83
N THR A 213 2.26 2.98 23.10
CA THR A 213 2.89 3.95 24.01
C THR A 213 4.34 3.53 24.26
N ARG A 214 5.28 4.23 23.63
CA ARG A 214 6.71 3.99 23.80
C ARG A 214 7.14 4.28 25.25
N PRO A 215 7.83 3.36 25.94
CA PRO A 215 8.56 3.70 27.16
C PRO A 215 9.61 4.75 26.82
N LEU A 216 9.72 5.83 27.61
CA LEU A 216 10.74 6.85 27.41
C LEU A 216 12.13 6.20 27.46
N ALA A 217 12.74 6.02 26.28
CA ALA A 217 14.14 5.64 26.18
C ALA A 217 15.00 6.78 26.73
N SER A 218 16.04 6.46 27.49
CA SER A 218 17.08 7.43 27.83
C SER A 218 17.65 8.02 26.54
N TYR A 219 17.80 9.34 26.50
CA TYR A 219 18.58 10.02 25.48
C TYR A 219 20.04 9.86 25.87
N ASP A 220 20.62 8.72 25.53
CA ASP A 220 22.06 8.53 25.62
C ASP A 220 22.70 9.16 24.38
N GLU A 221 23.25 10.37 24.58
CA GLU A 221 23.98 11.16 23.59
C GLU A 221 25.38 10.55 23.35
N GLU A 222 25.47 9.47 22.57
CA GLU A 222 26.74 8.94 22.08
C GLU A 222 26.71 8.76 20.55
N ASP A 223 27.10 9.82 19.84
CA ASP A 223 27.57 9.80 18.44
C ASP A 223 28.95 10.50 18.39
N GLU A 224 29.89 10.02 19.21
CA GLU A 224 31.32 10.16 18.91
C GLU A 224 31.71 8.99 18.00
N GLY A 225 32.29 9.31 16.85
CA GLY A 225 32.21 8.43 15.69
C GLY A 225 33.21 7.26 15.67
N GLU A 226 32.79 6.19 15.00
CA GLU A 226 33.70 5.21 14.40
C GLU A 226 33.38 5.06 12.90
N GLU A 227 34.33 5.50 12.05
CA GLU A 227 34.43 5.04 10.67
C GLU A 227 34.93 3.58 10.68
N ASP A 228 34.07 2.62 11.01
CA ASP A 228 34.51 1.22 10.96
C ASP A 228 34.39 0.63 9.55
N SER A 229 35.54 0.37 8.97
CA SER A 229 35.72 -0.38 7.75
C SER A 229 35.25 -1.83 7.97
N VAL A 230 34.11 -2.21 7.41
CA VAL A 230 33.64 -3.60 7.45
C VAL A 230 34.56 -4.49 6.61
N ALA A 231 35.62 -4.99 7.26
CA ALA A 231 36.44 -6.07 6.76
C ALA A 231 35.57 -7.32 6.62
N LEU A 232 35.37 -7.77 5.38
CA LEU A 232 34.66 -9.01 5.10
C LEU A 232 35.48 -10.18 5.63
N SER A 233 34.98 -10.84 6.69
CA SER A 233 35.68 -11.96 7.33
C SER A 233 35.88 -13.12 6.35
N THR A 234 37.15 -13.46 6.11
CA THR A 234 37.55 -14.60 5.30
C THR A 234 37.35 -15.90 6.08
N ALA A 235 36.41 -16.73 5.64
CA ALA A 235 36.49 -18.17 5.87
C ALA A 235 37.34 -18.78 4.75
N THR A 236 38.27 -19.66 5.11
CA THR A 236 39.20 -20.31 4.19
C THR A 236 38.51 -21.36 3.32
N ASP A 237 38.91 -21.46 2.04
CA ASP A 237 39.73 -22.59 1.58
C ASP A 237 40.29 -22.33 0.17
N GLU A 238 41.21 -23.20 -0.25
CA GLU A 238 42.25 -23.01 -1.27
C GLU A 238 41.73 -23.08 -2.74
N ASP A 239 42.25 -22.25 -3.66
CA ASP A 239 43.23 -22.65 -4.71
C ASP A 239 43.69 -21.43 -5.56
N ALA A 240 44.69 -21.63 -6.42
CA ALA A 240 45.58 -20.63 -7.00
C ALA A 240 45.01 -19.72 -8.11
N GLY A 241 45.55 -18.49 -8.19
CA GLY A 241 45.33 -17.58 -9.32
C GLY A 241 46.00 -16.20 -9.15
N ALA A 242 47.32 -16.11 -9.31
CA ALA A 242 48.03 -14.84 -9.24
C ALA A 242 47.69 -13.94 -10.44
N GLY A 243 46.93 -12.87 -10.21
CA GLY A 243 46.68 -11.79 -11.16
C GLY A 243 46.76 -10.45 -10.46
N THR A 244 47.72 -9.61 -10.87
CA THR A 244 47.77 -8.21 -10.46
C THR A 244 46.55 -7.47 -10.99
N VAL A 245 45.76 -6.86 -10.10
CA VAL A 245 44.64 -5.98 -10.49
C VAL A 245 44.98 -4.57 -10.02
N ASP A 246 44.87 -3.62 -10.95
CA ASP A 246 45.18 -2.21 -10.72
C ASP A 246 44.29 -1.58 -9.64
N ASP A 247 44.91 -0.76 -8.79
CA ASP A 247 44.27 0.10 -7.78
C ASP A 247 43.66 1.34 -8.46
N ASP A 248 42.67 1.12 -9.34
CA ASP A 248 42.00 2.21 -10.07
C ASP A 248 40.52 1.89 -10.36
N SER A 249 39.68 1.96 -9.33
CA SER A 249 38.22 2.11 -9.55
C SER A 249 37.55 3.01 -8.51
N ALA A 250 37.52 4.31 -8.81
CA ALA A 250 36.51 5.19 -8.23
C ALA A 250 35.12 4.66 -8.60
N SER A 251 34.37 4.13 -7.62
CA SER A 251 33.04 3.53 -7.81
C SER A 251 32.11 4.43 -8.63
N ARG A 252 31.91 4.10 -9.92
CA ARG A 252 30.91 4.75 -10.77
C ARG A 252 29.53 4.55 -10.13
N ALA A 253 28.92 5.66 -9.72
CA ALA A 253 27.61 5.65 -9.11
C ALA A 253 26.57 5.16 -10.15
N VAL A 254 25.89 4.06 -9.84
CA VAL A 254 25.00 3.37 -10.78
C VAL A 254 23.63 4.06 -10.76
N PRO A 255 23.08 4.47 -11.92
CA PRO A 255 21.79 5.13 -12.01
C PRO A 255 20.65 4.32 -11.38
N VAL A 256 19.72 4.99 -10.69
CA VAL A 256 18.35 4.46 -10.55
C VAL A 256 17.67 4.58 -11.91
N ASP A 257 17.56 3.45 -12.59
CA ASP A 257 16.77 3.22 -13.79
C ASP A 257 16.18 1.81 -13.76
N VAL A 258 15.29 1.51 -14.71
CA VAL A 258 14.54 0.24 -14.72
C VAL A 258 15.44 -1.01 -14.78
N PRO A 259 16.50 -1.08 -15.61
CA PRO A 259 17.48 -2.17 -15.55
C PRO A 259 18.17 -2.30 -14.19
N SER A 260 18.78 -1.21 -13.71
CA SER A 260 19.65 -1.22 -12.52
C SER A 260 18.86 -1.46 -11.24
N LEU A 261 17.67 -0.88 -11.13
CA LEU A 261 16.77 -1.12 -10.00
C LEU A 261 16.24 -2.55 -10.01
N ARG A 262 15.91 -3.13 -11.17
CA ARG A 262 15.48 -4.54 -11.26
C ARG A 262 16.56 -5.50 -10.75
N GLU A 263 17.83 -5.24 -11.08
CA GLU A 263 18.96 -6.04 -10.58
C GLU A 263 19.17 -5.86 -9.07
N PHE A 264 19.13 -4.62 -8.57
CA PHE A 264 19.19 -4.33 -7.14
C PHE A 264 18.09 -5.04 -6.35
N LEU A 265 16.84 -4.95 -6.83
CA LEU A 265 15.68 -5.63 -6.24
C LEU A 265 15.84 -7.15 -6.26
N ALA A 266 16.40 -7.72 -7.33
CA ALA A 266 16.63 -9.16 -7.42
C ALA A 266 17.66 -9.66 -6.41
N ARG A 267 18.66 -8.84 -6.08
CA ARG A 267 19.72 -9.16 -5.10
C ARG A 267 19.26 -8.95 -3.66
N ARG A 268 18.48 -7.90 -3.40
CA ARG A 268 17.99 -7.55 -2.05
C ARG A 268 16.77 -8.38 -1.63
N PHE A 269 15.91 -8.75 -2.57
CA PHE A 269 14.68 -9.51 -2.32
C PHE A 269 14.67 -10.80 -3.17
N PRO A 270 15.59 -11.76 -2.92
CA PRO A 270 15.76 -12.93 -3.77
C PRO A 270 14.48 -13.79 -3.83
N ASP A 271 13.81 -13.98 -2.69
CA ASP A 271 12.64 -14.85 -2.54
C ASP A 271 11.34 -14.25 -3.09
N ASP A 272 11.22 -12.92 -3.13
CA ASP A 272 9.97 -12.23 -3.49
C ASP A 272 9.74 -12.19 -5.01
N GLY A 273 8.48 -12.17 -5.42
CA GLY A 273 8.07 -12.27 -6.83
C GLY A 273 8.55 -11.09 -7.70
N ARG A 274 9.02 -11.38 -8.93
CA ARG A 274 9.45 -10.34 -9.88
C ARG A 274 8.30 -9.36 -10.18
N GLY A 275 8.55 -8.07 -9.99
CA GLY A 275 7.64 -7.01 -10.45
C GLY A 275 7.58 -6.93 -11.99
N SER A 276 6.41 -6.56 -12.53
CA SER A 276 6.26 -6.19 -13.93
C SER A 276 7.12 -4.97 -14.26
N ASP A 277 7.41 -4.74 -15.54
CA ASP A 277 8.29 -3.64 -15.93
C ASP A 277 7.69 -2.27 -15.57
N LYS A 278 6.38 -2.08 -15.76
CA LYS A 278 5.60 -0.94 -15.21
C LYS A 278 5.68 -0.80 -13.68
N GLY A 279 5.77 -1.92 -12.96
CA GLY A 279 5.98 -1.92 -11.52
C GLY A 279 7.38 -1.42 -11.13
N VAL A 280 8.41 -1.73 -11.92
CA VAL A 280 9.77 -1.23 -11.71
C VAL A 280 9.90 0.25 -12.14
N GLU A 281 9.18 0.68 -13.17
CA GLU A 281 9.04 2.10 -13.54
C GLU A 281 8.45 2.90 -12.36
N PHE A 282 7.33 2.46 -11.81
CA PHE A 282 6.74 3.02 -10.58
C PHE A 282 7.72 3.01 -9.39
N ALA A 283 8.48 1.93 -9.21
CA ALA A 283 9.51 1.87 -8.17
C ALA A 283 10.61 2.93 -8.34
N CYS A 284 11.01 3.25 -9.59
CA CYS A 284 11.94 4.34 -9.88
C CYS A 284 11.34 5.71 -9.51
N GLU A 285 10.04 5.94 -9.74
CA GLU A 285 9.34 7.17 -9.34
C GLU A 285 9.36 7.34 -7.82
N LEU A 286 9.03 6.28 -7.06
CA LEU A 286 9.05 6.28 -5.59
C LEU A 286 10.43 6.61 -5.02
N VAL A 287 11.47 5.93 -5.51
CA VAL A 287 12.88 6.18 -5.13
C VAL A 287 13.30 7.60 -5.49
N GLY A 288 12.89 8.08 -6.68
CA GLY A 288 13.17 9.42 -7.18
C GLY A 288 12.50 10.54 -6.38
N ALA A 289 11.31 10.29 -5.82
CA ALA A 289 10.57 11.19 -4.92
C ALA A 289 11.21 11.29 -3.53
N CYS A 290 11.83 10.19 -3.05
CA CYS A 290 12.73 10.20 -1.90
C CYS A 290 14.06 10.95 -2.17
N GLY A 291 14.22 11.59 -3.33
CA GLY A 291 15.45 12.26 -3.73
C GLY A 291 16.64 11.34 -3.98
N ILE A 292 16.44 10.01 -3.94
CA ILE A 292 17.47 8.99 -4.17
C ILE A 292 17.59 8.74 -5.68
N ARG A 293 18.82 8.74 -6.21
CA ARG A 293 19.05 8.73 -7.68
C ARG A 293 20.10 7.74 -8.16
N THR A 294 20.76 7.05 -7.23
CA THR A 294 21.71 5.98 -7.53
C THR A 294 21.53 4.78 -6.61
N ILE A 295 21.87 3.60 -7.13
CA ILE A 295 21.68 2.31 -6.46
C ILE A 295 22.51 2.22 -5.19
N GLN A 296 23.71 2.84 -5.16
CA GLN A 296 24.52 2.95 -3.95
C GLN A 296 23.83 3.76 -2.86
N SER A 297 23.26 4.93 -3.19
CA SER A 297 22.51 5.73 -2.21
C SER A 297 21.24 4.99 -1.74
N LEU A 298 20.54 4.28 -2.63
CA LEU A 298 19.40 3.46 -2.24
C LEU A 298 19.81 2.33 -1.27
N GLY A 299 20.86 1.58 -1.60
CA GLY A 299 21.39 0.52 -0.74
C GLY A 299 21.90 1.05 0.61
N PHE A 300 22.41 2.28 0.64
CA PHE A 300 22.78 2.97 1.87
C PHE A 300 21.54 3.30 2.72
N GLU A 301 20.55 4.02 2.20
CA GLU A 301 19.35 4.38 2.99
C GLU A 301 18.61 3.14 3.50
N LEU A 302 18.41 2.12 2.65
CA LEU A 302 17.79 0.85 3.05
C LEU A 302 18.65 -0.02 3.98
N GLY A 303 19.92 0.34 4.21
CA GLY A 303 20.79 -0.24 5.23
C GLY A 303 20.57 0.34 6.64
N ALA A 304 19.73 1.37 6.78
CA ALA A 304 19.40 1.96 8.09
C ALA A 304 18.40 1.15 8.93
N ILE A 305 17.77 0.13 8.34
CA ILE A 305 16.74 -0.74 8.95
C ILE A 305 17.16 -2.21 8.89
N ASP A 306 16.48 -3.07 9.65
CA ASP A 306 16.46 -4.50 9.36
C ASP A 306 15.32 -4.88 8.40
N GLY A 307 15.67 -5.31 7.19
CA GLY A 307 14.70 -5.73 6.18
C GLY A 307 13.94 -7.01 6.55
N ALA A 308 14.48 -7.87 7.43
CA ALA A 308 13.79 -9.07 7.88
C ALA A 308 12.64 -8.74 8.84
N GLU A 309 12.86 -7.78 9.75
CA GLU A 309 11.85 -7.26 10.68
C GLU A 309 10.71 -6.54 9.92
N VAL A 310 11.04 -5.72 8.92
CA VAL A 310 10.05 -5.14 7.99
C VAL A 310 9.26 -6.24 7.28
N ARG A 311 9.93 -7.29 6.77
CA ARG A 311 9.27 -8.43 6.10
C ARG A 311 8.31 -9.18 7.02
N GLU A 312 8.66 -9.36 8.30
CA GLU A 312 7.83 -10.04 9.31
C GLU A 312 6.58 -9.22 9.66
N LEU A 313 6.74 -7.93 9.97
CA LEU A 313 5.64 -6.99 10.24
C LEU A 313 4.72 -6.77 9.03
N MET A 314 5.26 -6.96 7.81
CA MET A 314 4.54 -6.95 6.52
C MET A 314 4.26 -8.34 5.96
N SER A 315 4.17 -9.35 6.82
CA SER A 315 3.73 -10.68 6.40
C SER A 315 2.27 -10.66 5.92
N THR A 316 2.01 -11.40 4.85
CA THR A 316 0.70 -11.50 4.17
C THR A 316 0.50 -12.92 3.65
N THR A 317 -0.75 -13.31 3.39
CA THR A 317 -1.12 -14.68 2.97
C THR A 317 -0.73 -14.99 1.52
N ILE A 318 -0.36 -13.98 0.72
CA ILE A 318 0.09 -14.12 -0.68
C ILE A 318 1.46 -13.45 -0.80
N ASP A 319 2.35 -14.05 -1.60
CA ASP A 319 3.63 -13.47 -1.95
C ASP A 319 3.49 -12.07 -2.58
N VAL A 320 4.15 -11.09 -1.99
CA VAL A 320 4.24 -9.74 -2.53
C VAL A 320 5.38 -9.62 -3.54
N THR A 321 5.32 -8.61 -4.42
CA THR A 321 6.39 -8.35 -5.38
C THR A 321 7.59 -7.66 -4.74
N ARG A 322 8.78 -7.79 -5.35
CA ARG A 322 9.99 -7.04 -4.95
C ARG A 322 9.78 -5.51 -4.92
N VAL A 323 8.93 -4.99 -5.80
CA VAL A 323 8.52 -3.57 -5.82
C VAL A 323 7.71 -3.22 -4.58
N ARG A 324 6.78 -4.09 -4.20
CA ARG A 324 5.94 -3.93 -3.01
C ARG A 324 6.79 -4.02 -1.72
N ARG A 325 7.85 -4.85 -1.68
CA ARG A 325 8.85 -4.87 -0.58
C ARG A 325 9.67 -3.58 -0.49
N LEU A 326 10.16 -3.07 -1.61
CA LEU A 326 10.85 -1.77 -1.65
C LEU A 326 9.99 -0.65 -1.06
N ASP A 327 8.70 -0.62 -1.40
CA ASP A 327 7.74 0.37 -0.92
C ASP A 327 7.50 0.29 0.60
N ASP A 328 7.64 -0.89 1.23
CA ASP A 328 7.60 -1.03 2.70
C ASP A 328 8.90 -0.62 3.38
N GLU A 329 10.05 -0.97 2.80
CA GLU A 329 11.34 -0.60 3.38
C GLU A 329 11.60 0.91 3.29
N LEU A 330 11.23 1.55 2.17
CA LEU A 330 11.26 3.02 2.07
C LEU A 330 10.32 3.67 3.09
N LEU A 331 9.12 3.09 3.29
CA LEU A 331 8.19 3.54 4.31
C LEU A 331 8.73 3.34 5.74
N ALA A 332 9.48 2.27 6.01
CA ALA A 332 10.15 2.05 7.29
C ALA A 332 11.29 3.05 7.55
N VAL A 333 12.08 3.39 6.53
CA VAL A 333 13.24 4.31 6.63
C VAL A 333 12.81 5.79 6.75
N PHE A 334 11.78 6.20 6.01
CA PHE A 334 11.39 7.61 5.88
C PHE A 334 10.04 7.94 6.55
N GLY A 335 9.26 6.96 6.98
CA GLY A 335 8.05 7.14 7.78
C GLY A 335 7.01 8.08 7.15
N GLU A 336 6.49 9.02 7.94
CA GLU A 336 5.49 10.00 7.48
C GLU A 336 5.99 10.86 6.31
N ASP A 337 7.29 11.12 6.23
CA ASP A 337 7.86 11.91 5.13
C ASP A 337 7.74 11.14 3.80
N TYR A 338 7.87 9.81 3.81
CA TYR A 338 7.59 8.97 2.64
C TYR A 338 6.13 9.06 2.18
N ILE A 339 5.22 9.13 3.14
CA ILE A 339 3.79 9.28 2.86
C ILE A 339 3.57 10.62 2.15
N ASN A 340 4.08 11.70 2.73
CA ASN A 340 3.95 13.06 2.19
C ASN A 340 4.57 13.19 0.80
N TRP A 341 5.73 12.58 0.53
CA TRP A 341 6.38 12.67 -0.78
C TRP A 341 5.78 11.75 -1.85
N THR A 342 5.07 10.67 -1.47
CA THR A 342 4.62 9.65 -2.43
C THR A 342 3.10 9.44 -2.48
N ALA A 343 2.30 10.16 -1.69
CA ALA A 343 0.84 10.05 -1.64
C ALA A 343 0.14 10.19 -3.01
N SER A 344 0.65 11.08 -3.86
CA SER A 344 0.09 11.39 -5.20
C SER A 344 0.68 10.56 -6.35
N ILE A 345 1.61 9.63 -6.07
CA ILE A 345 2.32 8.88 -7.12
C ILE A 345 1.52 7.63 -7.51
N GLY A 346 1.31 7.46 -8.81
CA GLY A 346 0.54 6.36 -9.40
C GLY A 346 -0.96 6.63 -9.49
N SER A 347 -1.72 5.66 -10.02
CA SER A 347 -3.13 5.82 -10.40
C SER A 347 -4.14 5.39 -9.31
N VAL A 348 -3.72 5.27 -8.05
CA VAL A 348 -4.53 4.71 -6.96
C VAL A 348 -4.99 5.83 -6.03
N GLY A 349 -6.29 6.13 -6.04
CA GLY A 349 -6.88 7.27 -5.33
C GLY A 349 -6.74 7.28 -3.80
N ARG A 350 -6.27 6.18 -3.19
CA ARG A 350 -6.02 6.03 -1.73
C ARG A 350 -4.63 5.53 -1.39
N ARG A 351 -3.60 5.87 -2.19
CA ARG A 351 -2.21 5.49 -1.85
C ARG A 351 -1.79 6.04 -0.48
N GLU A 352 -2.22 7.27 -0.12
CA GLU A 352 -1.93 7.85 1.19
C GLU A 352 -2.47 6.98 2.34
N ASP A 353 -3.75 6.62 2.32
CA ASP A 353 -4.35 5.74 3.33
C ASP A 353 -3.60 4.40 3.41
N GLN A 354 -3.35 3.77 2.26
CA GLN A 354 -2.62 2.50 2.18
C GLN A 354 -1.20 2.59 2.74
N LEU A 355 -0.55 3.75 2.66
CA LEU A 355 0.75 4.00 3.28
C LEU A 355 0.60 4.22 4.79
N ARG A 356 -0.41 4.97 5.26
CA ARG A 356 -0.67 5.18 6.69
C ARG A 356 -0.96 3.86 7.42
N TRP A 357 -1.86 3.03 6.88
CA TRP A 357 -2.16 1.69 7.44
C TRP A 357 -0.96 0.76 7.50
N ARG A 358 -0.03 0.88 6.55
CA ARG A 358 1.23 0.14 6.58
C ARG A 358 2.21 0.73 7.58
N PHE A 359 2.29 2.05 7.66
CA PHE A 359 3.17 2.72 8.60
C PHE A 359 2.79 2.39 10.05
N ASP A 360 1.49 2.29 10.36
CA ASP A 360 1.03 1.83 11.68
C ASP A 360 1.51 0.41 12.04
N ARG A 361 1.88 -0.43 11.06
CA ARG A 361 2.52 -1.75 11.31
C ARG A 361 4.03 -1.67 11.54
N LEU A 362 4.69 -0.59 11.11
CA LEU A 362 6.15 -0.40 11.15
C LEU A 362 6.62 0.60 12.23
N ARG A 363 5.82 1.65 12.48
CA ARG A 363 6.16 2.77 13.37
C ARG A 363 6.45 2.26 14.77
N ASP A 364 7.59 2.68 15.30
CA ASP A 364 8.15 2.30 16.60
C ASP A 364 8.33 0.77 16.81
N LYS A 365 8.31 -0.02 15.73
CA LYS A 365 8.47 -1.49 15.73
C LYS A 365 9.61 -1.98 14.85
N VAL A 366 10.18 -1.13 14.00
CA VAL A 366 11.37 -1.43 13.20
C VAL A 366 12.59 -0.82 13.86
N THR A 367 13.61 -1.64 14.05
CA THR A 367 14.92 -1.29 14.58
C THR A 367 15.68 -0.44 13.58
N LEU A 368 15.85 0.84 13.90
CA LEU A 368 16.73 1.74 13.16
C LEU A 368 18.18 1.53 13.61
N ARG A 369 18.99 0.92 12.74
CA ARG A 369 20.45 0.75 12.91
C ARG A 369 21.20 2.08 12.90
N ARG A 370 20.58 3.13 12.37
CA ARG A 370 21.02 4.53 12.41
C ARG A 370 19.85 5.46 12.15
N ARG A 371 19.92 6.68 12.68
CA ARG A 371 18.85 7.67 12.52
C ARG A 371 18.95 8.35 11.15
N THR A 372 17.90 8.24 10.34
CA THR A 372 17.80 8.95 9.04
C THR A 372 17.97 10.45 9.26
N VAL A 373 18.89 11.09 8.53
CA VAL A 373 19.14 12.54 8.67
C VAL A 373 18.23 13.30 7.72
N THR A 374 17.32 14.08 8.30
CA THR A 374 16.34 14.92 7.59
C THR A 374 16.71 16.39 7.69
N TYR A 375 16.37 17.13 6.65
CA TYR A 375 16.63 18.56 6.51
C TYR A 375 15.32 19.29 6.25
N GLN A 376 15.19 20.51 6.75
CA GLN A 376 14.02 21.38 6.59
C GLN A 376 14.50 22.79 6.20
N LEU A 377 13.73 23.46 5.35
CA LEU A 377 13.96 24.86 4.97
C LEU A 377 13.03 25.79 5.74
N PHE A 378 13.56 26.93 6.15
CA PHE A 378 12.86 27.96 6.92
C PHE A 378 13.24 29.36 6.43
N GLY A 379 12.46 30.37 6.84
CA GLY A 379 12.72 31.78 6.56
C GLY A 379 11.70 32.40 5.60
N ALA A 380 11.63 33.74 5.60
CA ALA A 380 10.63 34.52 4.86
C ALA A 380 10.69 34.34 3.34
N ASP A 381 11.83 33.89 2.80
CA ASP A 381 11.98 33.68 1.36
C ASP A 381 11.65 32.25 0.91
N CYS A 382 11.43 31.33 1.86
CA CYS A 382 11.04 29.95 1.59
C CYS A 382 9.55 29.84 1.19
N PRO A 383 9.22 29.20 0.04
CA PRO A 383 7.84 28.94 -0.40
C PRO A 383 7.01 28.15 0.62
N SER A 384 5.70 28.40 0.66
CA SER A 384 4.79 27.81 1.66
C SER A 384 4.54 26.30 1.50
N ASP A 385 4.86 25.74 0.33
CA ASP A 385 4.83 24.31 0.00
C ASP A 385 6.14 23.57 0.33
N VAL A 386 7.20 24.30 0.68
CA VAL A 386 8.53 23.77 1.02
C VAL A 386 8.93 24.07 2.47
N VAL A 387 8.44 25.17 3.04
CA VAL A 387 8.78 25.62 4.40
C VAL A 387 8.40 24.58 5.45
N ALA A 388 9.34 24.31 6.37
CA ALA A 388 9.26 23.28 7.40
C ALA A 388 9.00 21.83 6.90
N VAL A 389 8.97 21.57 5.59
CA VAL A 389 8.85 20.21 5.05
C VAL A 389 10.15 19.47 5.27
N LYS A 390 10.08 18.30 5.92
CA LYS A 390 11.24 17.41 6.05
C LYS A 390 11.57 16.77 4.70
N MET A 391 12.85 16.76 4.39
CA MET A 391 13.38 16.38 3.09
C MET A 391 14.77 15.73 3.25
N PRO A 392 15.18 14.83 2.34
CA PRO A 392 16.55 14.32 2.30
C PRO A 392 17.49 15.37 1.69
N ALA A 393 18.78 15.27 2.00
CA ALA A 393 19.77 16.30 1.70
C ALA A 393 19.80 16.72 0.20
N ALA A 394 19.78 15.74 -0.71
CA ALA A 394 19.79 15.99 -2.15
C ALA A 394 18.51 16.68 -2.68
N ARG A 395 17.38 16.61 -1.95
CA ARG A 395 16.19 17.39 -2.28
C ARG A 395 16.34 18.83 -1.83
N VAL A 396 16.82 19.06 -0.60
CA VAL A 396 17.03 20.42 -0.07
C VAL A 396 18.00 21.24 -0.94
N VAL A 397 19.04 20.62 -1.53
CA VAL A 397 19.89 21.29 -2.53
C VAL A 397 19.10 21.79 -3.75
N ARG A 398 18.14 21.00 -4.27
CA ARG A 398 17.30 21.42 -5.41
C ARG A 398 16.33 22.53 -5.02
N GLU A 399 15.70 22.44 -3.85
CA GLU A 399 14.78 23.48 -3.38
C GLU A 399 15.54 24.80 -3.14
N LEU A 400 16.72 24.76 -2.49
CA LEU A 400 17.58 25.94 -2.34
C LEU A 400 18.00 26.54 -3.68
N ALA A 401 18.47 25.72 -4.62
CA ALA A 401 18.83 26.17 -5.96
C ALA A 401 17.64 26.82 -6.68
N LYS A 402 16.44 26.23 -6.56
CA LYS A 402 15.21 26.83 -7.12
C LYS A 402 14.93 28.20 -6.49
N ILE A 403 14.85 28.26 -5.16
CA ILE A 403 14.45 29.48 -4.44
C ILE A 403 15.44 30.61 -4.69
N ILE A 404 16.75 30.34 -4.64
CA ILE A 404 17.77 31.38 -4.86
C ILE A 404 17.71 31.84 -6.33
N ALA A 405 17.56 30.93 -7.29
CA ALA A 405 17.42 31.28 -8.70
C ALA A 405 16.14 32.08 -9.01
N ASP A 406 15.00 31.71 -8.44
CA ASP A 406 13.73 32.46 -8.55
C ASP A 406 13.85 33.89 -8.00
N ARG A 407 14.72 34.13 -7.00
CA ARG A 407 14.90 35.44 -6.35
C ARG A 407 16.06 36.28 -6.90
N ARG A 408 17.11 35.67 -7.45
CA ARG A 408 18.37 36.35 -7.87
C ARG A 408 18.78 36.07 -9.32
N GLY A 409 18.05 35.20 -10.02
CA GLY A 409 18.32 34.78 -11.39
C GLY A 409 19.13 33.46 -11.45
N PRO A 410 19.00 32.69 -12.55
CA PRO A 410 19.65 31.38 -12.73
C PRO A 410 21.17 31.37 -12.45
N GLU A 411 21.89 32.40 -12.88
CA GLU A 411 23.34 32.52 -12.73
C GLU A 411 23.81 32.56 -11.26
N SER A 412 22.94 32.95 -10.33
CA SER A 412 23.29 33.10 -8.90
C SER A 412 23.50 31.79 -8.16
N VAL A 413 23.09 30.67 -8.74
CA VAL A 413 23.20 29.32 -8.16
C VAL A 413 24.13 28.39 -8.93
N VAL A 414 24.79 28.88 -9.99
CA VAL A 414 25.74 28.10 -10.79
C VAL A 414 26.93 27.70 -9.93
N LEU A 415 27.19 26.39 -9.86
CA LEU A 415 28.26 25.79 -9.07
C LEU A 415 28.94 24.74 -9.94
N ASP A 416 30.24 24.95 -10.22
CA ASP A 416 31.01 24.12 -11.16
C ASP A 416 30.85 22.62 -10.86
N GLY A 417 30.40 21.88 -11.87
CA GLY A 417 30.14 20.43 -11.79
C GLY A 417 28.86 20.00 -11.06
N ASP A 418 28.15 20.88 -10.35
CA ASP A 418 26.98 20.53 -9.51
C ASP A 418 25.68 21.29 -9.84
N VAL A 419 25.75 22.53 -10.35
CA VAL A 419 24.59 23.31 -10.80
C VAL A 419 24.95 24.15 -12.03
N SER A 420 24.12 24.12 -13.08
CA SER A 420 24.30 24.90 -14.31
C SER A 420 23.00 25.52 -14.79
N VAL A 421 23.09 26.52 -15.66
CA VAL A 421 21.96 27.06 -16.44
C VAL A 421 21.68 26.24 -17.70
N ASP A 422 22.69 25.54 -18.22
CA ASP A 422 22.63 24.70 -19.41
C ASP A 422 22.63 23.20 -19.05
N ASP A 423 22.20 22.34 -19.99
CA ASP A 423 22.27 20.87 -19.87
C ASP A 423 23.69 20.37 -20.19
N ASP A 424 24.69 20.88 -19.47
CA ASP A 424 26.12 20.62 -19.70
C ASP A 424 26.82 19.89 -18.54
N LEU A 425 26.14 19.73 -17.40
CA LEU A 425 26.64 18.99 -16.26
C LEU A 425 26.98 17.53 -16.63
N THR A 426 28.09 17.02 -16.08
CA THR A 426 28.58 15.68 -16.46
C THR A 426 27.50 14.61 -16.23
N PRO A 427 27.27 13.65 -17.16
CA PRO A 427 26.19 12.65 -17.03
C PRO A 427 26.17 11.86 -15.72
N SER A 428 27.32 11.75 -15.04
CA SER A 428 27.50 11.17 -13.70
C SER A 428 26.72 11.89 -12.57
N THR A 429 26.43 13.18 -12.70
CA THR A 429 25.67 13.97 -11.70
C THR A 429 24.18 13.62 -11.70
N ARG A 430 23.71 13.04 -12.82
CA ARG A 430 22.29 12.85 -13.15
C ARG A 430 21.50 14.13 -12.85
N ALA A 431 21.93 15.24 -13.43
CA ALA A 431 21.25 16.53 -13.27
C ALA A 431 19.77 16.44 -13.69
N LEU A 432 18.91 17.21 -13.04
CA LEU A 432 17.54 17.41 -13.47
C LEU A 432 17.27 18.88 -13.78
N PRO A 433 16.40 19.16 -14.76
CA PRO A 433 15.87 20.49 -14.96
C PRO A 433 14.91 20.82 -13.82
N VAL A 434 15.33 21.77 -12.99
CA VAL A 434 14.48 22.44 -12.00
C VAL A 434 13.88 23.65 -12.70
N ARG A 435 12.55 23.69 -12.80
CA ARG A 435 11.83 24.75 -13.50
C ARG A 435 11.58 25.93 -12.56
N LEU A 436 11.92 27.13 -13.03
CA LEU A 436 11.77 28.38 -12.32
C LEU A 436 10.42 29.04 -12.63
N ASP A 437 10.02 30.00 -11.80
CA ASP A 437 8.71 30.66 -11.86
C ASP A 437 8.57 31.57 -13.10
N ASP A 438 9.68 32.06 -13.65
CA ASP A 438 9.74 32.79 -14.93
C ASP A 438 9.61 31.87 -16.17
N GLY A 439 9.57 30.55 -15.95
CA GLY A 439 9.45 29.52 -16.97
C GLY A 439 10.78 28.97 -17.50
N SER A 440 11.91 29.55 -17.10
CA SER A 440 13.26 29.06 -17.40
C SER A 440 13.61 27.79 -16.58
N GLN A 441 14.81 27.25 -16.76
CA GLN A 441 15.28 26.04 -16.11
C GLN A 441 16.74 26.16 -15.70
N ILE A 442 17.07 25.53 -14.57
CA ILE A 442 18.46 25.25 -14.15
C ILE A 442 18.64 23.74 -14.01
N TRP A 443 19.85 23.26 -14.20
CA TRP A 443 20.21 21.85 -14.08
C TRP A 443 20.93 21.64 -12.76
N VAL A 444 20.34 20.85 -11.86
CA VAL A 444 20.89 20.60 -10.52
C VAL A 444 21.28 19.14 -10.39
N ALA A 445 22.53 18.87 -10.00
CA ALA A 445 23.04 17.53 -9.71
C ALA A 445 22.16 16.82 -8.66
N THR A 446 21.78 15.58 -8.93
CA THR A 446 20.88 14.81 -8.06
C THR A 446 21.49 13.55 -7.48
N ASN A 447 22.64 13.12 -8.00
CA ASN A 447 23.46 12.03 -7.47
C ASN A 447 24.47 12.54 -6.42
N LEU A 448 23.98 13.00 -5.28
CA LEU A 448 24.79 13.61 -4.22
C LEU A 448 24.82 12.71 -2.97
N LYS A 449 26.02 12.50 -2.41
CA LYS A 449 26.19 11.97 -1.04
C LYS A 449 25.79 13.04 -0.01
N ARG A 450 25.35 12.66 1.20
CA ARG A 450 24.97 13.61 2.27
C ARG A 450 26.00 14.73 2.46
N SER A 451 27.29 14.38 2.59
CA SER A 451 28.37 15.35 2.77
C SER A 451 28.63 16.25 1.55
N ALA A 452 28.27 15.82 0.33
CA ALA A 452 28.30 16.67 -0.85
C ALA A 452 27.10 17.64 -0.85
N SER A 453 25.90 17.14 -0.55
CA SER A 453 24.71 17.98 -0.37
C SER A 453 24.90 19.03 0.72
N GLU A 454 25.43 18.66 1.88
CA GLU A 454 25.72 19.58 3.00
C GLU A 454 26.72 20.69 2.62
N ARG A 455 27.73 20.38 1.77
CA ARG A 455 28.63 21.41 1.21
C ARG A 455 27.88 22.35 0.27
N LEU A 456 27.11 21.80 -0.67
CA LEU A 456 26.35 22.61 -1.64
C LEU A 456 25.32 23.51 -0.97
N MET A 457 24.59 23.01 0.04
CA MET A 457 23.69 23.83 0.86
C MET A 457 24.42 25.00 1.48
N ARG A 458 25.61 24.77 2.06
CA ARG A 458 26.41 25.82 2.70
C ARG A 458 26.82 26.87 1.67
N THR A 459 27.40 26.45 0.55
CA THR A 459 27.77 27.37 -0.53
C THR A 459 26.58 28.19 -1.02
N MET A 460 25.42 27.55 -1.26
CA MET A 460 24.19 28.23 -1.69
C MET A 460 23.70 29.27 -0.68
N VAL A 461 23.63 28.92 0.62
CA VAL A 461 23.20 29.84 1.68
C VAL A 461 24.20 30.99 1.82
N ASP A 462 25.51 30.70 1.87
CA ASP A 462 26.57 31.71 1.98
C ASP A 462 26.55 32.71 0.80
N THR A 463 26.28 32.25 -0.44
CA THR A 463 26.17 33.13 -1.62
C THR A 463 24.83 33.86 -1.73
N SER A 464 23.84 33.52 -0.90
CA SER A 464 22.49 34.09 -0.95
C SER A 464 22.30 35.38 -0.13
N GLU A 465 23.39 36.06 0.26
CA GLU A 465 23.45 37.26 1.12
C GLU A 465 22.21 38.18 1.03
N GLY A 466 21.31 38.09 2.00
CA GLY A 466 20.09 38.93 2.08
C GLY A 466 18.79 38.24 1.67
N LEU A 467 18.78 36.93 1.43
CA LEU A 467 17.56 36.11 1.58
C LEU A 467 17.48 35.59 3.03
N ASP A 468 16.28 35.55 3.61
CA ASP A 468 16.02 34.79 4.85
C ASP A 468 15.75 33.34 4.49
N LEU A 469 16.83 32.55 4.46
CA LEU A 469 16.82 31.10 4.22
C LEU A 469 17.68 30.40 5.27
N ARG A 470 17.05 29.50 6.03
CA ARG A 470 17.68 28.71 7.09
C ARG A 470 17.52 27.23 6.81
N VAL A 471 18.59 26.46 7.05
CA VAL A 471 18.55 25.00 6.95
C VAL A 471 18.61 24.42 8.36
N VAL A 472 17.61 23.61 8.69
CA VAL A 472 17.52 22.86 9.95
C VAL A 472 17.77 21.39 9.65
N ARG A 473 18.68 20.74 10.40
CA ARG A 473 19.02 19.31 10.27
C ARG A 473 18.57 18.59 11.53
N ASN A 474 17.68 17.59 11.39
CA ASN A 474 17.10 16.83 12.51
C ASN A 474 16.44 17.68 13.62
N GLY A 475 16.00 18.91 13.31
CA GLY A 475 15.42 19.85 14.28
C GLY A 475 16.42 20.86 14.86
N GLU A 476 17.73 20.71 14.60
CA GLU A 476 18.78 21.64 15.00
C GLU A 476 19.15 22.60 13.85
N LEU A 477 19.51 23.84 14.17
CA LEU A 477 19.96 24.80 13.15
C LEU A 477 21.29 24.33 12.55
N PHE A 478 21.33 24.13 11.24
CA PHE A 478 22.50 23.63 10.50
C PHE A 478 23.17 24.72 9.65
N LEU A 479 22.37 25.56 8.99
CA LEU A 479 22.83 26.78 8.32
C LEU A 479 21.91 27.94 8.75
N PRO A 480 22.49 29.06 9.24
CA PRO A 480 21.78 30.19 9.85
C PRO A 480 21.12 31.14 8.85
#